data_AF-A0A1G3XZP2-F1
#
_entry.id   AF-A0A1G3XZP2-F1
#
_cell.length_a   1.000
_cell.length_b   1.000
_cell.length_c   1.000
_cell.angle_alpha   90.00
_cell.angle_beta   90.00
_cell.angle_gamma   90.00
#
_symmetry.space_group_name_H-M   'P 1'
#
loop_
_entity.id
_entity.type
_entity.pdbx_description
1 polymer ?
#
loop_
_entity_poly.entity_id
_entity_poly.type
_entity_poly.pdbx_seq_one_letter_code
_entity_poly.pdbx_strand_id
1 'polypeptide(L)'
;MKVKATKKRMTDVEYYDKRGILGEIIEGDIAVSLDDALRSDIVTGKRRRTLQNVTIKIDPLYLISIKKVATKKGIPYQTLVRQWVAEKIRKELKIA
;
A
#
# COMPACT_ATOMS: atom_id res chain seq x y z
N MET A 1 7.20 28.22 -39.77
CA MET A 1 6.61 28.16 -38.41
C MET A 1 6.74 26.74 -37.88
N LYS A 2 7.51 26.48 -36.82
CA LYS A 2 7.62 25.14 -36.21
C LYS A 2 6.72 25.09 -34.97
N VAL A 3 5.59 24.39 -35.07
CA VAL A 3 4.68 24.14 -33.95
C VAL A 3 5.35 23.13 -33.03
N LYS A 4 5.83 23.57 -31.86
CA LYS A 4 6.32 22.68 -30.82
C LYS A 4 5.12 21.92 -30.26
N ALA A 5 5.06 20.62 -30.50
CA ALA A 5 4.07 19.74 -29.89
C ALA A 5 4.33 19.67 -28.38
N THR A 6 3.48 20.34 -27.59
CA THR A 6 3.51 20.28 -26.14
C THR A 6 3.10 18.86 -25.73
N LYS A 7 4.06 18.07 -25.24
CA LYS A 7 3.81 16.72 -24.71
C LYS A 7 2.85 16.84 -23.52
N LYS A 8 1.56 16.54 -23.73
CA LYS A 8 0.52 16.57 -22.69
C LYS A 8 1.00 15.69 -21.53
N ARG A 9 1.12 16.25 -20.32
CA ARG A 9 1.45 15.48 -19.11
C ARG A 9 0.31 14.49 -18.89
N MET A 10 0.60 13.21 -19.09
CA MET A 10 -0.34 12.13 -18.85
C MET A 10 -0.61 12.06 -17.34
N THR A 11 -1.87 12.03 -16.93
CA THR A 11 -2.24 11.91 -15.52
C THR A 11 -1.97 10.49 -15.02
N ASP A 12 -1.77 10.31 -13.72
CA ASP A 12 -1.54 8.99 -13.13
C ASP A 12 -2.70 8.03 -13.44
N VAL A 13 -3.94 8.54 -13.48
CA VAL A 13 -5.13 7.76 -13.90
C VAL A 13 -5.00 7.28 -15.34
N GLU A 14 -4.66 8.17 -16.28
CA GLU A 14 -4.42 7.80 -17.69
C GLU A 14 -3.24 6.82 -17.85
N TYR A 15 -2.27 6.85 -16.94
CA TYR A 15 -1.14 5.92 -16.92
C TYR A 15 -1.54 4.51 -16.47
N TYR A 16 -2.34 4.39 -15.41
CA TYR A 16 -2.84 3.09 -14.92
C TYR A 16 -3.97 2.51 -15.78
N ASP A 17 -4.74 3.33 -16.49
CA ASP A 17 -5.76 2.85 -17.46
C ASP A 17 -5.13 2.32 -18.76
N LYS A 18 -4.11 3.00 -19.29
CA LYS A 18 -3.48 2.61 -20.57
C LYS A 18 -2.53 1.44 -20.45
N ARG A 19 -1.85 1.34 -19.30
CA ARG A 19 -0.96 0.23 -19.00
C ARG A 19 -1.83 -0.75 -18.22
N GLY A 20 -2.32 -1.80 -18.88
CA GLY A 20 -3.17 -2.83 -18.28
C GLY A 20 -2.44 -3.65 -17.20
N ILE A 21 -1.97 -2.98 -16.14
CA ILE A 21 -1.16 -3.51 -15.04
C ILE A 21 -1.99 -4.50 -14.22
N LEU A 22 -3.33 -4.38 -14.25
CA LEU A 22 -4.25 -5.39 -13.73
C LEU A 22 -4.06 -6.77 -14.39
N GLY A 23 -3.62 -6.83 -15.65
CA GLY A 23 -3.27 -8.08 -16.34
C GLY A 23 -1.87 -8.60 -16.02
N GLU A 24 -1.01 -7.80 -15.39
CA GLU A 24 0.29 -8.22 -14.86
C GLU A 24 0.18 -8.80 -13.44
N ILE A 25 -0.98 -8.65 -12.79
CA ILE A 25 -1.26 -9.27 -11.49
C ILE A 25 -1.60 -10.75 -11.76
N ILE A 26 -0.60 -11.59 -11.64
CA ILE A 26 -0.77 -13.04 -11.72
C ILE A 26 -1.53 -13.48 -10.45
N GLU A 27 -2.72 -14.05 -10.60
CA GLU A 27 -3.44 -14.79 -9.54
C GLU A 27 -2.72 -16.12 -9.26
N GLY A 28 -1.45 -16.05 -8.85
CA GLY A 28 -0.73 -17.17 -8.28
C GLY A 28 -0.94 -17.18 -6.77
N ASP A 29 -0.91 -18.37 -6.17
CA ASP A 29 -0.66 -18.49 -4.73
C ASP A 29 0.67 -17.79 -4.45
N ILE A 30 0.61 -16.55 -3.98
CA ILE A 30 1.77 -15.90 -3.40
C ILE A 30 2.06 -16.74 -2.18
N ALA A 31 3.05 -17.63 -2.27
CA ALA A 31 3.62 -18.26 -1.11
C ALA A 31 4.14 -17.12 -0.22
N VAL A 32 3.29 -16.67 0.71
CA VAL A 32 3.70 -15.90 1.87
C VAL A 32 4.46 -16.90 2.73
N SER A 33 5.63 -17.34 2.23
CA SER A 33 6.60 -18.07 3.00
C SER A 33 7.07 -17.05 4.03
N LEU A 34 6.38 -17.06 5.18
CA LEU A 34 6.97 -16.65 6.44
C LEU A 34 8.20 -17.52 6.56
N ASP A 35 9.33 -17.02 6.07
CA ASP A 35 10.64 -17.65 6.19
C ASP A 35 10.74 -18.22 7.61
N ASP A 36 11.02 -19.51 7.76
CA ASP A 36 10.97 -20.17 9.08
C ASP A 36 11.95 -19.51 10.06
N ALA A 37 12.98 -18.83 9.53
CA ALA A 37 13.86 -17.92 10.26
C ALA A 37 13.10 -16.72 10.85
N LEU A 38 12.25 -16.04 10.06
CA LEU A 38 11.41 -14.94 10.51
C LEU A 38 10.40 -15.40 11.58
N ARG A 39 9.79 -16.57 11.40
CA ARG A 39 8.89 -17.16 12.41
C ARG A 39 9.65 -17.45 13.71
N SER A 40 10.82 -18.06 13.62
CA SER A 40 11.67 -18.36 14.77
C SER A 40 12.12 -17.09 15.49
N ASP A 41 12.46 -16.02 14.76
CA ASP A 41 12.84 -14.73 15.33
C ASP A 41 11.67 -14.00 16.03
N ILE A 42 10.44 -14.21 15.55
CA ILE A 42 9.20 -13.72 16.21
C ILE A 42 8.98 -14.48 17.53
N VAL A 43 9.05 -15.82 17.50
CA VAL A 43 8.79 -16.66 18.68
C VAL A 43 9.88 -16.51 19.75
N THR A 44 11.13 -16.40 19.34
CA THR A 44 12.28 -16.29 20.26
C THR A 44 12.50 -14.88 20.79
N GLY A 45 11.72 -13.89 20.35
CA GLY A 45 11.84 -12.49 20.78
C GLY A 45 13.12 -11.79 20.33
N LYS A 46 13.95 -12.44 19.49
CA LYS A 46 15.23 -11.91 18.98
C LYS A 46 15.04 -10.81 17.92
N ARG A 47 13.82 -10.59 17.44
CA ARG A 47 13.49 -9.58 16.44
C ARG A 47 13.70 -8.16 16.99
N ARG A 48 14.89 -7.60 16.74
CA ARG A 48 15.26 -6.23 17.17
C ARG A 48 14.54 -5.12 16.40
N ARG A 49 13.98 -5.39 15.21
CA ARG A 49 13.27 -4.37 14.40
C ARG A 49 12.04 -4.99 13.74
N THR A 50 10.86 -4.56 14.19
CA THR A 50 9.59 -5.19 13.84
C THR A 50 8.90 -4.59 12.61
N LEU A 51 9.36 -3.44 12.13
CA LEU A 51 8.72 -2.67 11.06
C LEU A 51 9.68 -2.43 9.90
N GLN A 52 9.22 -2.75 8.69
CA GLN A 52 9.89 -2.38 7.44
C GLN A 52 9.34 -1.05 6.93
N ASN A 53 10.20 -0.23 6.34
CA ASN A 53 9.80 1.02 5.71
C ASN A 53 9.31 0.72 4.30
N VAL A 54 8.06 1.11 4.01
CA VAL A 54 7.46 0.94 2.68
C VAL A 54 7.05 2.31 2.16
N THR A 55 7.36 2.57 0.89
CA THR A 55 6.93 3.80 0.20
C THR A 55 5.74 3.46 -0.69
N ILE A 56 4.61 4.15 -0.47
CA ILE A 56 3.39 3.99 -1.26
C ILE A 56 3.07 5.32 -1.92
N LYS A 57 2.88 5.34 -3.24
CA LYS A 57 2.36 6.51 -3.96
C LYS A 57 0.83 6.52 -3.83
N ILE A 58 0.27 7.64 -3.40
CA ILE A 58 -1.18 7.82 -3.18
C ILE A 58 -1.57 9.16 -3.80
N ASP A 59 -2.77 9.23 -4.38
CA ASP A 59 -3.33 10.50 -4.84
C ASP A 59 -3.39 11.53 -3.68
N PRO A 60 -2.94 12.77 -3.89
CA PRO A 60 -3.00 13.83 -2.89
C PRO A 60 -4.39 14.03 -2.27
N LEU A 61 -5.48 13.86 -3.03
CA LEU A 61 -6.85 14.00 -2.55
C LEU A 61 -7.21 12.93 -1.51
N TYR A 62 -6.77 11.69 -1.73
CA TYR A 62 -6.95 10.62 -0.75
C TYR A 62 -6.10 10.88 0.50
N LEU A 63 -4.86 11.36 0.35
CA LEU A 63 -4.02 11.71 1.50
C LEU A 63 -4.67 12.78 2.39
N ILE A 64 -5.25 13.83 1.79
CA ILE A 64 -5.97 14.88 2.52
C ILE A 64 -7.16 14.29 3.28
N SER A 65 -7.90 13.40 2.61
CA SER A 65 -9.09 12.75 3.19
C SER A 65 -8.72 11.85 4.38
N ILE A 66 -7.65 11.05 4.24
CA ILE A 66 -7.11 10.21 5.32
C ILE A 66 -6.69 11.07 6.51
N LYS A 67 -5.99 12.18 6.27
CA LYS A 67 -5.58 13.11 7.34
C LYS A 67 -6.80 13.69 8.07
N LYS A 68 -7.84 14.11 7.35
CA LYS A 68 -9.09 14.61 7.96
C LYS A 68 -9.75 13.55 8.85
N VAL A 69 -9.82 12.31 8.39
CA VAL A 69 -10.38 11.20 9.18
C VAL A 69 -9.53 10.90 10.41
N ALA A 70 -8.20 10.92 10.27
CA ALA A 70 -7.27 10.69 11.36
C ALA A 70 -7.38 11.78 12.45
N THR A 71 -7.45 13.06 12.05
CA THR A 71 -7.68 14.18 12.98
C THR A 71 -8.99 14.02 13.74
N LYS A 72 -10.09 13.66 13.06
CA LYS A 72 -11.38 13.40 13.72
C LYS A 72 -11.33 12.26 14.74
N LYS A 73 -10.50 11.24 14.47
CA LYS A 73 -10.28 10.09 15.36
C LYS A 73 -9.21 10.35 16.43
N GLY A 74 -8.57 11.53 16.45
CA GLY A 74 -7.51 11.86 17.40
C GLY A 74 -6.25 11.01 17.28
N ILE A 75 -6.01 10.38 16.12
CA ILE A 75 -4.86 9.49 15.90
C ILE A 75 -4.01 9.96 14.70
N PRO A 76 -2.70 9.62 14.66
CA PRO A 76 -1.87 9.92 13.49
C PRO A 76 -2.37 9.21 12.23
N TYR A 77 -2.32 9.89 11.08
CA TYR A 77 -2.78 9.32 9.80
C TYR A 77 -2.03 8.04 9.41
N GLN A 78 -0.74 7.93 9.79
CA GLN A 78 0.06 6.73 9.57
C GLN A 78 -0.50 5.54 10.36
N THR A 79 -0.94 5.75 11.61
CA THR A 79 -1.54 4.72 12.46
C THR A 79 -2.88 4.27 11.88
N LEU A 80 -3.70 5.23 11.42
CA LEU A 80 -4.99 4.92 10.78
C LEU A 80 -4.80 4.03 9.53
N VAL A 81 -3.84 4.38 8.67
CA VAL A 81 -3.53 3.58 7.46
C VAL A 81 -3.08 2.17 7.85
N ARG A 82 -2.23 2.02 8.87
CA ARG A 82 -1.80 0.70 9.36
C ARG A 82 -2.96 -0.13 9.88
N GLN A 83 -3.88 0.47 10.63
CA GLN A 83 -5.07 -0.21 11.15
C GLN A 83 -5.97 -0.70 10.02
N TRP A 84 -6.26 0.16 9.03
CA TRP A 84 -7.08 -0.23 7.87
C TRP A 84 -6.46 -1.35 7.05
N VAL A 85 -5.14 -1.33 6.83
CA VAL A 85 -4.44 -2.42 6.15
C VAL A 85 -4.60 -3.74 6.92
N ALA A 86 -4.39 -3.72 8.24
CA ALA A 86 -4.54 -4.91 9.07
C ALA A 86 -5.99 -5.44 9.10
N GLU A 87 -6.97 -4.56 9.24
CA GLU A 87 -8.40 -4.91 9.21
C GLU A 87 -8.80 -5.53 7.87
N LYS A 88 -8.32 -4.98 6.76
CA LYS A 88 -8.60 -5.52 5.42
C LYS A 88 -7.96 -6.88 5.22
N ILE A 89 -6.70 -7.06 5.58
CA ILE A 89 -6.04 -8.37 5.49
C ILE A 89 -6.77 -9.43 6.32
N ARG A 90 -7.20 -9.12 7.55
CA ARG A 90 -7.97 -10.06 8.38
C ARG A 90 -9.29 -10.46 7.73
N LYS A 91 -9.99 -9.50 7.13
CA LYS A 91 -11.25 -9.75 6.40
C LYS A 91 -11.04 -10.66 5.19
N GLU A 92 -10.01 -10.42 4.38
CA GLU A 92 -9.72 -11.26 3.20
C GLU A 92 -9.29 -12.68 3.60
N LEU A 93 -8.51 -12.82 4.67
CA LEU A 93 -8.07 -14.13 5.19
C LEU A 93 -9.16 -14.88 5.97
N LYS A 94 -10.36 -14.30 6.15
CA LYS A 94 -11.46 -14.85 6.98
C LYS A 94 -11.04 -15.23 8.40
N ILE A 95 -10.03 -14.55 8.95
CA ILE A 95 -9.59 -14.76 10.33
C ILE A 95 -10.51 -13.90 11.18
N ALA A 96 -11.58 -14.52 11.70
CA ALA A 96 -12.53 -13.94 12.64
C ALA A 96 -12.03 -14.10 14.09
#